data_AF-A0A522BDT3-F1
#
_entry.id   AF-A0A522BDT3-F1
#
_cell.length_a   1.000
_cell.length_b   1.000
_cell.length_c   1.000
_cell.angle_alpha   90.00
_cell.angle_beta   90.00
_cell.angle_gamma   90.00
#
_symmetry.space_group_name_H-M   'P 1'
#
loop_
_entity.id
_entity.type
_entity.pdbx_description
1 polymer ?
#
loop_
_entity_poly.entity_id
_entity_poly.type
_entity_poly.pdbx_seq_one_letter_code
_entity_poly.pdbx_strand_id
1 'polypeptide(L)'
;MSPAPAPRTAVVMAAGGLIGQAFHLGVLSALQEITGFDARRAQTLVGTSAGSLVAAGLAAGLAADDLIAAVTGEPMSAEGQRVIGSRPRGLRMPDVPEPDPRGGLLAPQAVLAAARRPWRVRPMAVAS
;
A
#
# COMPACT_ATOMS: atom_id res chain seq x y z
N MET A 1 -4.41 -34.58 -23.92
CA MET A 1 -3.59 -34.22 -22.75
C MET A 1 -4.12 -32.88 -22.27
N SER A 2 -4.71 -32.80 -21.08
CA SER A 2 -5.22 -31.51 -20.56
C SER A 2 -4.04 -30.60 -20.21
N PRO A 3 -4.12 -29.28 -20.44
CA PRO A 3 -3.06 -28.36 -20.07
C PRO A 3 -2.79 -28.42 -18.57
N ALA A 4 -1.53 -28.31 -18.18
CA ALA A 4 -1.16 -28.19 -16.77
C ALA A 4 -1.85 -26.96 -16.16
N PRO A 5 -2.30 -27.03 -14.89
CA PRO A 5 -2.93 -25.89 -14.24
C PRO A 5 -1.95 -24.72 -14.19
N ALA A 6 -2.48 -23.50 -14.41
CA ALA A 6 -1.68 -22.29 -14.34
C ALA A 6 -1.02 -22.16 -12.95
N PRO A 7 0.23 -21.67 -12.88
CA PRO A 7 0.92 -21.49 -11.61
C PRO A 7 0.14 -20.51 -10.71
N ARG A 8 0.11 -20.81 -9.41
CA ARG A 8 -0.43 -19.89 -8.41
C ARG A 8 0.63 -18.84 -8.07
N THR A 9 0.25 -17.58 -8.08
CA THR A 9 1.09 -16.42 -7.82
C THR A 9 0.64 -15.70 -6.55
N ALA A 10 1.64 -15.23 -5.79
CA ALA A 10 1.43 -14.36 -4.64
C ALA A 10 2.32 -13.12 -4.80
N VAL A 11 1.80 -11.95 -4.44
CA VAL A 11 2.54 -10.69 -4.43
C VAL A 11 2.71 -10.25 -2.99
N VAL A 12 3.96 -10.03 -2.57
CA VAL A 12 4.32 -9.67 -1.18
C VAL A 12 5.02 -8.32 -1.17
N MET A 13 4.47 -7.38 -0.39
CA MET A 13 4.92 -5.99 -0.29
C MET A 13 5.25 -5.64 1.16
N ALA A 14 6.52 -5.80 1.53
CA ALA A 14 6.98 -5.67 2.92
C ALA A 14 7.58 -4.29 3.28
N ALA A 15 7.65 -3.35 2.32
CA ALA A 15 8.19 -2.00 2.58
C ALA A 15 7.17 -1.07 3.27
N GLY A 16 7.69 -0.10 4.02
CA GLY A 16 6.92 0.92 4.75
C GLY A 16 7.16 2.34 4.24
N GLY A 17 6.30 3.26 4.67
CA GLY A 17 6.38 4.69 4.35
C GLY A 17 6.08 5.04 2.88
N LEU A 18 6.08 6.34 2.58
CA LEU A 18 5.78 6.88 1.25
C LEU A 18 6.73 6.35 0.17
N ILE A 19 8.03 6.24 0.49
CA ILE A 19 9.04 5.71 -0.45
C ILE A 19 8.77 4.23 -0.77
N GLY A 20 8.45 3.42 0.25
CA GLY A 20 8.11 2.02 0.06
C GLY A 20 6.84 1.83 -0.78
N GLN A 21 5.83 2.69 -0.56
CA GLN A 21 4.62 2.73 -1.38
C GLN A 21 4.95 3.04 -2.85
N ALA A 22 5.67 4.12 -3.10
CA ALA A 22 6.04 4.55 -4.46
C ALA A 22 6.87 3.47 -5.18
N PHE A 23 7.81 2.83 -4.48
CA PHE A 23 8.60 1.72 -5.03
C PHE A 23 7.71 0.56 -5.45
N HIS A 24 6.80 0.08 -4.59
CA HIS A 24 5.89 -1.00 -4.93
C HIS A 24 5.04 -0.66 -6.16
N LEU A 25 4.45 0.53 -6.18
CA LEU A 25 3.59 0.97 -7.28
C LEU A 25 4.36 1.05 -8.61
N GLY A 26 5.57 1.61 -8.60
CA GLY A 26 6.42 1.67 -9.80
C GLY A 26 6.80 0.27 -10.32
N VAL A 27 7.18 -0.65 -9.43
CA VAL A 27 7.49 -2.04 -9.80
C VAL A 27 6.28 -2.75 -10.40
N LEU A 28 5.10 -2.58 -9.79
CA LEU A 28 3.87 -3.23 -10.25
C LEU A 28 3.40 -2.67 -11.60
N SER A 29 3.49 -1.35 -11.79
CA SER A 29 3.21 -0.68 -13.06
C SER A 29 4.15 -1.19 -14.17
N ALA A 30 5.45 -1.20 -13.91
CA ALA A 30 6.45 -1.71 -14.85
C ALA A 30 6.26 -3.20 -15.17
N LEU A 31 5.91 -4.03 -14.18
CA LEU A 31 5.61 -5.46 -14.41
C LEU A 31 4.40 -5.62 -15.34
N GLN A 32 3.35 -4.85 -15.13
CA GLN A 32 2.17 -4.88 -15.99
C GLN A 32 2.52 -4.43 -17.41
N GLU A 33 3.26 -3.33 -17.57
CA GLU A 33 3.67 -2.78 -18.86
C GLU A 33 4.58 -3.74 -19.64
N ILE A 34 5.63 -4.25 -19.01
CA ILE A 34 6.69 -5.00 -19.68
C ILE A 34 6.30 -6.47 -19.91
N THR A 35 5.56 -7.06 -18.97
CA THR A 35 5.30 -8.50 -18.97
C THR A 35 3.83 -8.87 -19.11
N GLY A 36 2.92 -7.89 -19.00
CA GLY A 36 1.48 -8.16 -18.89
C GLY A 36 1.07 -8.75 -17.53
N PHE A 37 1.97 -8.81 -16.55
CA PHE A 37 1.65 -9.31 -15.22
C PHE A 37 0.77 -8.31 -14.46
N ASP A 38 -0.54 -8.57 -14.46
CA ASP A 38 -1.50 -7.82 -13.66
C ASP A 38 -1.55 -8.38 -12.23
N ALA A 39 -0.99 -7.64 -11.29
CA ALA A 39 -0.93 -8.02 -9.88
C ALA A 39 -2.31 -8.21 -9.22
N ARG A 40 -3.37 -7.59 -9.76
CA ARG A 40 -4.76 -7.80 -9.29
C ARG A 40 -5.23 -9.24 -9.51
N ARG A 41 -4.59 -9.95 -10.44
CA ARG A 41 -4.89 -11.35 -10.78
C ARG A 41 -4.13 -12.35 -9.91
N ALA A 42 -3.26 -11.90 -9.02
CA ALA A 42 -2.58 -12.78 -8.08
C ALA A 42 -3.58 -13.45 -7.14
N GLN A 43 -3.39 -14.73 -6.83
CA GLN A 43 -4.28 -15.45 -5.90
C GLN A 43 -4.10 -15.00 -4.46
N THR A 44 -2.99 -14.33 -4.13
CA THR A 44 -2.71 -13.85 -2.79
C THR A 44 -1.95 -12.53 -2.84
N LEU A 45 -2.45 -11.54 -2.09
CA LEU A 45 -1.83 -10.25 -1.89
C LEU A 45 -1.46 -10.12 -0.42
N VAL A 46 -0.18 -9.90 -0.13
CA VAL A 46 0.32 -9.69 1.23
C VAL A 46 0.98 -8.33 1.28
N GLY A 47 0.56 -7.49 2.22
CA GLY A 47 1.11 -6.15 2.38
C GLY A 47 1.21 -5.76 3.85
N THR A 48 2.28 -5.09 4.24
CA THR A 48 2.46 -4.52 5.59
C THR A 48 2.68 -3.02 5.52
N SER A 49 2.03 -2.24 6.40
CA SER A 49 2.16 -0.77 6.43
C SER A 49 1.81 -0.14 5.06
N ALA A 50 2.73 0.54 4.40
CA ALA A 50 2.53 1.05 3.05
C ALA A 50 2.10 -0.06 2.07
N GLY A 51 2.67 -1.25 2.19
CA GLY A 51 2.28 -2.40 1.38
C GLY A 51 0.83 -2.85 1.61
N SER A 52 0.24 -2.67 2.80
CA SER A 52 -1.16 -3.06 3.03
C SER A 52 -2.13 -2.13 2.31
N LEU A 53 -1.78 -0.85 2.16
CA LEU A 53 -2.55 0.10 1.36
C LEU A 53 -2.54 -0.29 -0.13
N VAL A 54 -1.37 -0.66 -0.66
CA VAL A 54 -1.25 -1.14 -2.05
C VAL A 54 -2.01 -2.46 -2.23
N ALA A 55 -1.84 -3.43 -1.33
CA ALA A 55 -2.56 -4.70 -1.36
C ALA A 55 -4.08 -4.52 -1.34
N ALA A 56 -4.59 -3.64 -0.47
CA ALA A 56 -6.02 -3.35 -0.39
C ALA A 56 -6.55 -2.68 -1.67
N GLY A 57 -5.77 -1.76 -2.26
CA GLY A 57 -6.10 -1.13 -3.54
C GLY A 57 -6.21 -2.14 -4.68
N LEU A 58 -5.21 -2.99 -4.83
CA LEU A 58 -5.19 -4.06 -5.83
C LEU A 58 -6.35 -5.05 -5.62
N ALA A 59 -6.61 -5.46 -4.37
CA ALA A 59 -7.71 -6.35 -4.03
C ALA A 59 -9.09 -5.73 -4.33
N ALA A 60 -9.21 -4.40 -4.24
CA ALA A 60 -10.41 -3.67 -4.63
C ALA A 60 -10.57 -3.56 -6.16
N GLY A 61 -9.57 -3.96 -6.95
CA GLY A 61 -9.59 -3.92 -8.41
C GLY A 61 -8.88 -2.71 -9.03
N LEU A 62 -8.28 -1.83 -8.23
CA LEU A 62 -7.51 -0.69 -8.73
C LEU A 62 -6.21 -1.16 -9.37
N ALA A 63 -5.90 -0.68 -10.58
CA ALA A 63 -4.62 -0.95 -11.21
C ALA A 63 -3.48 -0.21 -10.48
N ALA A 64 -2.24 -0.62 -10.70
CA ALA A 64 -1.08 0.08 -10.14
C ALA A 64 -1.09 1.57 -10.54
N ASP A 65 -1.41 1.88 -11.80
CA ASP A 65 -1.46 3.25 -12.31
C ASP A 65 -2.58 4.09 -11.69
N ASP A 66 -3.72 3.47 -11.37
CA ASP A 66 -4.80 4.13 -10.63
C ASP A 66 -4.35 4.49 -9.20
N LEU A 67 -3.57 3.62 -8.57
CA LEU A 67 -3.00 3.88 -7.25
C LEU A 67 -1.89 4.92 -7.29
N ILE A 68 -1.08 4.95 -8.36
CA ILE A 68 -0.11 6.04 -8.62
C ILE A 68 -0.86 7.36 -8.73
N ALA A 69 -1.88 7.42 -9.58
CA ALA A 69 -2.67 8.63 -9.78
C ALA A 69 -3.27 9.14 -8.45
N ALA A 70 -3.79 8.23 -7.62
CA ALA A 70 -4.32 8.57 -6.32
C ALA A 70 -3.27 9.19 -5.36
N VAL A 71 -2.01 8.72 -5.37
CA VAL A 71 -0.96 9.26 -4.49
C VAL A 71 -0.26 10.49 -5.06
N THR A 72 -0.30 10.71 -6.37
CA THR A 72 0.27 11.90 -7.03
C THR A 72 -0.76 13.02 -7.21
N GLY A 73 -2.05 12.77 -6.91
CA GLY A 73 -3.13 13.73 -7.14
C GLY A 73 -3.54 13.87 -8.61
N GLU A 74 -3.14 12.91 -9.44
CA GLU A 74 -3.49 12.85 -10.86
C GLU A 74 -4.85 12.17 -11.07
N PRO A 75 -5.53 12.40 -12.20
CA PRO A 75 -6.80 11.75 -12.48
C PRO A 75 -6.63 10.24 -12.68
N MET A 76 -7.42 9.45 -11.96
CA MET A 76 -7.51 7.99 -12.15
C MET A 76 -8.22 7.64 -13.47
N SER A 77 -8.02 6.41 -13.94
CA SER A 77 -8.76 5.90 -15.11
C SER A 77 -10.27 5.83 -14.86
N ALA A 78 -11.07 5.76 -15.93
CA ALA A 78 -12.52 5.56 -15.81
C ALA A 78 -12.88 4.26 -15.06
N GLU A 79 -12.05 3.22 -15.17
CA GLU A 79 -12.21 1.99 -14.39
C GLU A 79 -11.95 2.24 -12.91
N GLY A 80 -10.81 2.87 -12.58
CA GLY A 80 -10.46 3.21 -11.21
C GLY A 80 -11.52 4.08 -10.52
N GLN A 81 -12.08 5.04 -11.25
CA GLN A 81 -13.19 5.88 -10.78
C GLN A 81 -14.45 5.06 -10.47
N ARG A 82 -14.81 4.08 -11.32
CA ARG A 82 -15.94 3.17 -11.07
C ARG A 82 -15.70 2.28 -9.85
N VAL A 83 -14.48 1.77 -9.69
CA VAL A 83 -14.10 0.96 -8.53
C VAL A 83 -14.20 1.77 -7.23
N ILE A 84 -13.72 3.01 -7.21
CA ILE A 84 -13.87 3.88 -6.03
C ILE A 84 -15.33 4.27 -5.79
N GLY A 85 -16.06 4.62 -6.85
CA GLY A 85 -17.45 5.04 -6.77
C GLY A 85 -18.43 3.95 -6.31
N SER A 86 -18.05 2.68 -6.46
CA SER A 86 -18.84 1.53 -6.01
C SER A 86 -18.60 1.12 -4.55
N ARG A 87 -17.67 1.78 -3.84
CA ARG A 87 -17.41 1.50 -2.43
C ARG A 87 -18.66 1.77 -1.57
N PRO A 88 -19.00 0.88 -0.62
CA PRO A 88 -20.07 1.13 0.33
C PRO A 88 -19.83 2.47 1.04
N ARG A 89 -20.78 3.40 0.93
CA ARG A 89 -20.72 4.67 1.67
C ARG A 89 -20.70 4.34 3.17
N GLY A 90 -19.62 4.69 3.87
CA GLY A 90 -19.49 4.46 5.31
C GLY A 90 -18.08 4.16 5.80
N LEU A 91 -17.17 3.70 4.92
CA LEU A 91 -15.74 3.61 5.23
C LEU A 91 -15.10 4.99 5.05
N ARG A 92 -15.35 5.88 6.02
CA ARG A 92 -14.60 7.13 6.14
C ARG A 92 -13.28 6.77 6.81
N MET A 93 -12.17 6.93 6.10
CA MET A 93 -10.87 6.93 6.78
C MET A 93 -10.93 8.05 7.82
N PRO A 94 -10.60 7.79 9.09
CA PRO A 94 -10.49 8.86 10.07
C PRO A 94 -9.47 9.88 9.53
N ASP A 95 -9.75 11.17 9.71
CA ASP A 95 -8.80 12.22 9.42
C ASP A 95 -7.53 11.93 10.22
N VAL A 96 -6.46 11.53 9.55
CA VAL A 96 -5.17 11.29 10.20
C VAL A 96 -4.49 12.66 10.29
N PRO A 97 -4.18 13.16 11.50
CA PRO A 97 -3.48 14.41 11.65
C PRO A 97 -2.18 14.40 10.84
N GLU A 98 -1.88 15.52 10.15
CA GLU A 98 -0.59 15.72 9.50
C GLU A 98 0.54 15.46 10.51
N PRO A 99 1.52 14.60 10.21
CA PRO A 99 2.58 14.28 11.15
C PRO A 99 3.40 15.54 11.46
N ASP A 100 3.46 15.92 12.74
CA ASP A 100 4.27 17.05 13.19
C ASP A 100 5.76 16.78 12.87
N PRO A 101 6.39 17.58 11.99
CA PRO A 101 7.80 17.42 11.62
C PRO A 101 8.75 17.60 12.81
N ARG A 102 8.27 18.08 13.96
CA ARG A 102 9.05 18.34 15.18
C ARG A 102 8.87 17.27 16.26
N GLY A 103 7.98 16.27 16.07
CA GLY A 103 7.48 15.44 17.18
C GLY A 103 7.55 13.91 17.04
N GLY A 104 8.06 13.35 15.94
CA GLY A 104 7.98 11.91 15.67
C GLY A 104 9.26 11.09 15.91
N LEU A 105 9.12 9.76 15.95
CA LEU A 105 10.18 8.72 15.95
C LEU A 105 11.20 8.80 14.79
N LEU A 106 11.17 9.84 13.96
CA LEU A 106 12.09 10.08 12.85
C LEU A 106 13.48 10.56 13.32
N ALA A 107 13.64 10.87 14.60
CA ALA A 107 14.93 11.20 15.18
C ALA A 107 15.72 9.91 15.52
N PRO A 108 16.98 9.75 15.06
CA PRO A 108 17.79 8.53 15.30
C PRO A 108 17.88 8.13 16.78
N GLN A 109 17.94 9.13 17.67
CA GLN A 109 17.95 8.95 19.11
C GLN A 109 16.63 8.38 19.66
N ALA A 110 15.49 8.69 19.04
CA ALA A 110 14.18 8.17 19.44
C ALA A 110 14.04 6.70 19.04
N VAL A 111 14.53 6.32 17.85
CA VAL A 111 14.61 4.91 17.40
C VAL A 111 15.54 4.10 18.31
N LEU A 112 16.73 4.63 18.63
CA LEU A 112 17.68 3.95 19.50
C LEU A 112 17.16 3.80 20.93
N ALA A 113 16.48 4.83 21.45
CA ALA A 113 15.84 4.78 22.76
C ALA A 113 14.68 3.77 22.78
N ALA A 114 13.87 3.70 21.72
CA ALA A 114 12.80 2.72 21.56
C ALA A 114 13.33 1.29 21.49
N ALA A 115 14.41 1.04 20.73
CA ALA A 115 15.06 -0.26 20.63
C ALA A 115 15.66 -0.73 21.96
N ARG A 116 16.17 0.21 22.78
CA ARG A 116 16.74 -0.10 24.11
C ARG A 116 15.70 -0.38 25.19
N ARG A 117 14.45 0.10 25.03
CA ARG A 117 13.38 -0.07 26.03
C ARG A 117 12.04 -0.32 25.33
N PRO A 118 11.89 -1.45 24.63
CA PRO A 118 10.72 -1.70 23.78
C PRO A 118 9.40 -1.72 24.57
N TRP A 119 9.42 -2.16 25.83
CA TRP A 119 8.28 -2.19 26.76
C TRP A 119 7.80 -0.80 27.24
N ARG A 120 8.57 0.27 26.98
CA ARG A 120 8.17 1.65 27.33
C ARG A 120 7.54 2.41 26.15
N VAL A 121 7.61 1.86 24.95
CA VAL A 121 6.96 2.45 23.77
C VAL A 121 5.50 2.06 23.82
N ARG A 122 4.60 3.04 23.86
CA ARG A 122 3.16 2.82 23.76
C ARG A 122 2.78 2.90 22.28
N PRO A 123 2.51 1.78 21.58
CA PRO A 123 2.28 1.80 20.13
C PRO A 123 1.09 2.69 19.74
N MET A 124 0.12 2.81 20.64
CA MET A 124 -1.12 3.58 20.45
C MET A 124 -1.01 5.07 20.80
N ALA A 125 0.10 5.54 21.39
CA ALA A 125 0.26 6.95 21.77
C ALA A 125 0.97 7.80 20.71
N VAL A 126 1.29 7.21 19.54
CA VAL A 126 2.05 7.85 18.46
C VAL A 126 1.20 8.02 17.19
N ALA A 127 -0.12 8.00 17.35
CA ALA A 127 -1.10 8.21 16.29
C ALA A 127 -2.08 9.33 16.68
N SER A 128 -1.53 10.49 17.06
CA SER A 128 -2.25 11.75 17.25
C SER A 128 -1.48 12.86 16.58
#